data_AF-A0A9Q4B870-F1
#
_entry.id   AF-A0A9Q4B870-F1
#
_cell.length_a   1.000
_cell.length_b   1.000
_cell.length_c   1.000
_cell.angle_alpha   90.00
_cell.angle_beta   90.00
_cell.angle_gamma   90.00
#
_symmetry.space_group_name_H-M   'P 1'
#
loop_
_entity.id
_entity.type
_entity.pdbx_description
1 polymer ?
#
loop_
_entity_poly.entity_id
_entity_poly.type
_entity_poly.pdbx_seq_one_letter_code
_entity_poly.pdbx_strand_id
1 'polypeptide(L)'
;MNILIVGNGFDLSHYLPTKYDHFMDVMRAIEDKNTGGLPRNLSERKIEEWLEELDKLFQKRNEVEQPSHHMNFDELFLKTRDPNFISKTKEYYLTDSILLSAQDVIKIQYRLSLNCWYQYFKDHVQEIKTWIDFEQKIEDVLVVVARCIVDLESMDHREKIVNYLNNRGQDNLKIKTNDLDILNFFKFTTKNDGVMIPFNLNKDFCHGKNVKNGFSSADFMSFLYTELEKFIEIFNVYLEIIVGQLFQIKKIEIDAEWSYPDKIFSFNYTNTYQRLHDAVDVEYLHGSCGEDQNIVLGVSDLESESLKKIKAYGFTKYQQKLFKDTDYLFLDGYKSEILESKNMIEELKRKTLMPVQSAYIRATQSQLENKINSQKLNLNFYIWGHSLDVSDKDYIIDLFSLNDDIDRNVRVTAYYFNKPAKFALLNNLLAILGKDKVEQWMKNKWLVFKSNPEIKFNEMISEKTA
;
A
#
# COMPACT_ATOMS: atom_id res chain seq x y z
N MET A 1 -18.03 -5.94 21.31
CA MET A 1 -16.86 -6.46 20.58
C MET A 1 -15.86 -5.33 20.43
N ASN A 2 -14.60 -5.59 20.74
CA ASN A 2 -13.47 -4.68 20.56
C ASN A 2 -12.75 -5.04 19.26
N ILE A 3 -12.73 -4.11 18.31
CA ILE A 3 -12.10 -4.27 17.00
C ILE A 3 -10.91 -3.33 16.94
N LEU A 4 -9.73 -3.86 16.62
CA LEU A 4 -8.53 -3.06 16.38
C LEU A 4 -8.35 -2.86 14.87
N ILE A 5 -8.12 -1.63 14.45
CA ILE A 5 -7.71 -1.27 13.10
C ILE A 5 -6.28 -0.77 13.18
N VAL A 6 -5.36 -1.46 12.51
CA VAL A 6 -3.93 -1.10 12.49
C VAL A 6 -3.50 -0.61 11.12
N GLY A 7 -2.63 0.40 11.10
CA GLY A 7 -1.90 0.85 9.92
C GLY A 7 -0.40 0.99 10.22
N ASN A 8 0.38 1.52 9.28
CA ASN A 8 1.85 1.42 9.32
C ASN A 8 2.45 2.03 10.61
N GLY A 9 1.80 3.06 11.17
CA GLY A 9 2.20 3.65 12.44
C GLY A 9 2.19 2.67 13.62
N PHE A 10 1.46 1.55 13.54
CA PHE A 10 1.51 0.46 14.52
C PHE A 10 2.89 -0.20 14.50
N ASP A 11 3.37 -0.66 13.34
CA ASP A 11 4.70 -1.25 13.17
C ASP A 11 5.81 -0.27 13.56
N LEU A 12 5.64 1.01 13.20
CA LEU A 12 6.58 2.06 13.57
C LEU A 12 6.62 2.31 15.08
N SER A 13 5.48 2.20 15.77
CA SER A 13 5.44 2.28 17.24
C SER A 13 6.17 1.08 17.88
N HIS A 14 6.24 -0.05 17.17
CA HIS A 14 7.02 -1.23 17.55
C HIS A 14 8.49 -1.17 17.10
N TYR A 15 8.96 -0.06 16.53
CA TYR A 15 10.32 0.05 15.99
C TYR A 15 10.67 -0.99 14.90
N LEU A 16 9.67 -1.47 14.16
CA LEU A 16 9.90 -2.27 12.95
C LEU A 16 10.17 -1.35 11.76
N PRO A 17 11.17 -1.64 10.91
CA PRO A 17 11.61 -0.72 9.87
C PRO A 17 10.68 -0.76 8.64
N THR A 18 9.47 -0.22 8.77
CA THR A 18 8.42 -0.29 7.71
C THR A 18 8.13 1.06 7.03
N LYS A 19 8.95 2.08 7.28
CA LYS A 19 8.89 3.33 6.49
C LYS A 19 9.35 3.05 5.06
N TYR A 20 8.80 3.80 4.11
CA TYR A 20 9.30 3.83 2.73
C TYR A 20 10.83 4.08 2.70
N ASP A 21 11.31 4.98 3.55
CA ASP A 21 12.73 5.30 3.61
C ASP A 21 13.59 4.10 4.03
N HIS A 22 13.13 3.30 4.99
CA HIS A 22 13.84 2.10 5.44
C HIS A 22 13.98 1.08 4.31
N PHE A 23 12.90 0.84 3.56
CA PHE A 23 12.91 -0.02 2.38
C PHE A 23 13.93 0.48 1.35
N MET A 24 13.85 1.76 0.97
CA MET A 24 14.74 2.32 -0.06
C MET A 24 16.21 2.37 0.38
N ASP A 25 16.48 2.60 1.67
CA ASP A 25 17.84 2.58 2.21
C ASP A 25 18.46 1.19 2.09
N VAL A 26 17.71 0.14 2.45
CA VAL A 26 18.18 -1.25 2.34
C VAL A 26 18.34 -1.68 0.88
N MET A 27 17.37 -1.40 0.01
CA MET A 27 17.49 -1.72 -1.41
C MET A 27 18.70 -1.03 -2.05
N ARG A 28 18.96 0.23 -1.69
CA ARG A 28 20.15 0.96 -2.15
C ARG A 28 21.45 0.36 -1.60
N ALA A 29 21.49 -0.05 -0.33
CA ALA A 29 22.66 -0.70 0.23
C ALA A 29 23.00 -2.01 -0.51
N ILE A 30 21.97 -2.79 -0.86
CA ILE A 30 22.13 -4.01 -1.66
C ILE A 30 22.59 -3.69 -3.08
N GLU A 31 21.99 -2.69 -3.73
CA GLU A 31 22.38 -2.24 -5.07
C GLU A 31 23.84 -1.76 -5.13
N ASP A 32 24.29 -1.03 -4.10
CA ASP A 32 25.65 -0.48 -3.98
C ASP A 32 26.73 -1.54 -3.66
N LYS A 33 26.34 -2.74 -3.18
CA LYS A 33 27.30 -3.78 -2.77
C LYS A 33 28.12 -4.26 -3.97
N ASN A 34 29.45 -4.17 -3.87
CA ASN A 34 30.32 -4.66 -4.94
C ASN A 34 30.35 -6.20 -4.97
N THR A 35 29.65 -6.77 -5.94
CA THR A 35 29.54 -8.23 -6.21
C THR A 35 30.27 -8.65 -7.49
N GLY A 36 31.15 -7.80 -8.03
CA GLY A 36 31.80 -8.03 -9.33
C GLY A 36 31.06 -7.44 -10.53
N GLY A 37 29.95 -6.73 -10.28
CA GLY A 37 29.16 -6.03 -11.29
C GLY A 37 28.08 -6.90 -11.94
N LEU A 38 27.15 -6.23 -12.63
CA LEU A 38 26.03 -6.88 -13.31
C LEU A 38 26.46 -7.44 -14.68
N PRO A 39 25.83 -8.53 -15.18
CA PRO A 39 26.04 -9.03 -16.54
C PRO A 39 25.77 -7.94 -17.58
N ARG A 40 26.62 -7.82 -18.60
CA ARG A 40 26.45 -6.82 -19.68
C ARG A 40 25.15 -7.01 -20.46
N ASN A 41 24.65 -8.24 -20.51
CA ASN A 41 23.44 -8.64 -21.22
C ASN A 41 22.23 -8.81 -20.28
N LEU A 42 22.24 -8.22 -19.08
CA LEU A 42 21.18 -8.40 -18.08
C LEU A 42 19.78 -8.10 -18.67
N SER A 43 19.68 -7.03 -19.46
CA SER A 43 18.43 -6.57 -20.11
C SER A 43 17.96 -7.44 -21.29
N GLU A 44 18.74 -8.42 -21.75
CA GLU A 44 18.40 -9.26 -22.92
C GLU A 44 17.51 -10.45 -22.56
N ARG A 45 17.38 -10.77 -21.26
CA ARG A 45 16.65 -11.93 -20.75
C ARG A 45 15.65 -11.53 -19.68
N LYS A 46 14.70 -12.41 -19.40
CA LYS A 46 13.77 -12.22 -18.29
C LYS A 46 14.46 -12.46 -16.95
N ILE A 47 13.92 -11.87 -15.88
CA ILE A 47 14.48 -12.03 -14.53
C ILE A 47 14.43 -13.48 -14.08
N GLU A 48 13.36 -14.21 -14.38
CA GLU A 48 13.19 -15.61 -13.97
C GLU A 48 14.29 -16.52 -14.54
N GLU A 49 14.66 -16.30 -15.80
CA GLU A 49 15.75 -17.02 -16.46
C GLU A 49 17.10 -16.77 -15.77
N TRP A 50 17.36 -15.52 -15.36
CA TRP A 50 18.56 -15.19 -14.60
C TRP A 50 18.58 -15.82 -13.21
N LEU A 51 17.44 -15.83 -12.50
CA LEU A 51 17.35 -16.42 -11.17
C LEU A 51 17.63 -17.94 -11.24
N GLU A 52 17.07 -18.64 -12.23
CA GLU A 52 17.38 -20.06 -12.45
C GLU A 52 18.85 -20.31 -12.78
N GLU A 53 19.47 -19.46 -13.60
CA GLU A 53 20.89 -19.57 -13.93
C GLU A 53 21.76 -19.34 -12.69
N LEU A 54 21.43 -18.35 -11.85
CA LEU A 54 22.11 -18.11 -10.58
C LEU A 54 21.98 -19.33 -9.67
N ASP A 55 20.80 -19.92 -9.54
CA ASP A 55 20.60 -21.13 -8.72
C ASP A 55 21.49 -22.29 -9.19
N LYS A 56 21.54 -22.53 -10.50
CA LYS A 56 22.42 -23.55 -11.11
C LYS A 56 23.90 -23.23 -10.87
N LEU A 57 24.30 -21.96 -10.92
CA LEU A 57 25.68 -21.53 -10.69
C LEU A 57 26.11 -21.72 -9.23
N PHE A 58 25.28 -21.32 -8.28
CA PHE A 58 25.56 -21.46 -6.84
C PHE A 58 25.58 -22.94 -6.43
N GLN A 59 24.65 -23.77 -6.93
CA GLN A 59 24.67 -25.22 -6.70
C GLN A 59 25.98 -25.87 -7.16
N LYS A 60 26.51 -25.48 -8.33
CA LYS A 60 27.80 -26.00 -8.85
C LYS A 60 29.01 -25.50 -8.07
N ARG A 61 28.91 -24.32 -7.43
CA ARG A 61 29.99 -23.70 -6.67
C ARG A 61 30.03 -24.10 -5.20
N ASN A 62 29.11 -24.94 -4.71
CA ASN A 62 29.15 -25.46 -3.34
C ASN A 62 30.45 -26.22 -3.01
N GLU A 63 31.25 -26.60 -4.02
CA GLU A 63 32.55 -27.26 -3.86
C GLU A 63 33.75 -26.30 -3.84
N VAL A 64 33.55 -24.97 -4.03
CA VAL A 64 34.62 -23.96 -4.10
C VAL A 64 34.34 -22.82 -3.12
N GLU A 65 35.38 -22.34 -2.43
CA GLU A 65 35.29 -21.21 -1.50
C GLU A 65 34.73 -19.96 -2.21
N GLN A 66 33.53 -19.53 -1.83
CA GLN A 66 32.81 -18.45 -2.50
C GLN A 66 33.27 -17.08 -2.00
N PRO A 67 33.29 -16.04 -2.86
CA PRO A 67 33.54 -14.69 -2.40
C PRO A 67 32.43 -14.25 -1.43
N SER A 68 32.86 -13.73 -0.28
CA SER A 68 31.97 -13.33 0.82
C SER A 68 31.24 -12.03 0.49
N HIS A 69 30.14 -12.12 -0.27
CA HIS A 69 29.23 -11.00 -0.57
C HIS A 69 28.02 -10.93 0.35
N HIS A 70 28.03 -11.65 1.47
CA HIS A 70 26.95 -11.58 2.43
C HIS A 70 26.76 -10.13 2.95
N MET A 71 25.55 -9.86 3.43
CA MET A 71 25.21 -8.59 4.07
C MET A 71 24.46 -8.85 5.37
N ASN A 72 25.00 -8.35 6.48
CA ASN A 72 24.30 -8.38 7.77
C ASN A 72 23.39 -7.14 7.94
N PHE A 73 22.61 -7.10 9.02
CA PHE A 73 21.72 -5.99 9.35
C PHE A 73 22.42 -4.61 9.34
N ASP A 74 23.62 -4.50 9.91
CA ASP A 74 24.34 -3.23 9.99
C ASP A 74 24.82 -2.75 8.63
N GLU A 75 25.24 -3.65 7.74
CA GLU A 75 25.57 -3.32 6.35
C GLU A 75 24.35 -2.87 5.55
N LEU A 76 23.19 -3.48 5.78
CA LEU A 76 21.92 -3.14 5.11
C LEU A 76 21.43 -1.74 5.50
N PHE A 77 21.61 -1.35 6.75
CA PHE A 77 21.19 -0.03 7.26
C PHE A 77 22.34 0.98 7.39
N LEU A 78 23.53 0.68 6.84
CA LEU A 78 24.75 1.49 7.01
C LEU A 78 24.56 2.96 6.65
N LYS A 79 23.80 3.24 5.58
CA LYS A 79 23.54 4.60 5.07
C LYS A 79 22.09 5.05 5.35
N THR A 80 21.47 4.54 6.41
CA THR A 80 20.07 4.87 6.69
C THR A 80 19.84 6.35 6.97
N ARG A 81 18.68 6.85 6.53
CA ARG A 81 18.18 8.20 6.82
C ARG A 81 17.56 8.33 8.21
N ASP A 82 17.36 7.22 8.93
CA ASP A 82 16.78 7.22 10.29
C ASP A 82 17.59 6.39 11.29
N PRO A 83 18.84 6.79 11.60
CA PRO A 83 19.75 5.99 12.42
C PRO A 83 19.24 5.79 13.86
N ASN A 84 18.50 6.76 14.40
CA ASN A 84 17.94 6.65 15.75
C ASN A 84 16.86 5.57 15.81
N PHE A 85 16.01 5.47 14.79
CA PHE A 85 15.01 4.42 14.70
C PHE A 85 15.65 3.04 14.58
N ILE A 86 16.64 2.90 13.68
CA ILE A 86 17.35 1.62 13.49
C ILE A 86 18.10 1.20 14.76
N SER A 87 18.68 2.14 15.50
CA SER A 87 19.29 1.87 16.81
C SER A 87 18.27 1.28 17.80
N LYS A 88 17.04 1.82 17.82
CA LYS A 88 15.94 1.26 18.63
C LYS A 88 15.48 -0.10 18.13
N THR A 89 15.46 -0.35 16.82
CA THR A 89 15.23 -1.70 16.28
C THR A 89 16.26 -2.69 16.84
N LYS A 90 17.55 -2.34 16.83
CA LYS A 90 18.61 -3.20 17.40
C LYS A 90 18.48 -3.40 18.91
N GLU A 91 17.95 -2.42 19.63
CA GLU A 91 17.74 -2.52 21.08
C GLU A 91 16.63 -3.53 21.46
N TYR A 92 15.64 -3.73 20.59
CA TYR A 92 14.43 -4.49 20.91
C TYR A 92 14.29 -5.81 20.15
N TYR A 93 15.06 -6.01 19.08
CA TYR A 93 14.97 -7.19 18.22
C TYR A 93 16.34 -7.85 17.99
N LEU A 94 16.31 -9.17 17.79
CA LEU A 94 17.47 -9.95 17.37
C LEU A 94 17.79 -9.61 15.90
N THR A 95 18.81 -8.80 15.70
CA THR A 95 19.24 -8.36 14.36
C THR A 95 20.35 -9.24 13.78
N ASP A 96 21.08 -9.99 14.61
CA ASP A 96 22.12 -10.92 14.18
C ASP A 96 21.60 -12.10 13.34
N SER A 97 20.29 -12.40 13.43
CA SER A 97 19.63 -13.40 12.57
C SER A 97 19.46 -12.93 11.12
N ILE A 98 19.58 -11.63 10.85
CA ILE A 98 19.43 -11.06 9.52
C ILE A 98 20.79 -11.07 8.83
N LEU A 99 20.99 -12.11 8.02
CA LEU A 99 22.19 -12.31 7.20
C LEU A 99 21.78 -12.76 5.80
N LEU A 100 21.87 -11.85 4.83
CA LEU A 100 21.62 -12.16 3.43
C LEU A 100 22.81 -12.92 2.86
N SER A 101 22.53 -14.05 2.20
CA SER A 101 23.56 -14.81 1.49
C SER A 101 24.07 -14.02 0.27
N ALA A 102 25.27 -14.37 -0.22
CA ALA A 102 25.79 -13.80 -1.47
C ALA A 102 24.83 -14.03 -2.66
N GLN A 103 24.12 -15.17 -2.68
CA GLN A 103 23.13 -15.50 -3.69
C GLN A 103 21.94 -14.54 -3.62
N ASP A 104 21.39 -14.29 -2.43
CA ASP A 104 20.25 -13.40 -2.25
C ASP A 104 20.58 -11.96 -2.60
N VAL A 105 21.77 -11.48 -2.20
CA VAL A 105 22.27 -10.16 -2.57
C VAL A 105 22.30 -10.00 -4.09
N ILE A 106 22.89 -10.95 -4.82
CA ILE A 106 22.97 -10.87 -6.30
C ILE A 106 21.58 -10.97 -6.94
N LYS A 107 20.70 -11.86 -6.45
CA LYS A 107 19.32 -11.99 -6.94
C LYS A 107 18.55 -10.68 -6.79
N ILE A 108 18.67 -10.02 -5.63
CA ILE A 108 18.03 -8.73 -5.38
C ILE A 108 18.64 -7.65 -6.29
N GLN A 109 19.96 -7.59 -6.45
CA GLN A 109 20.61 -6.65 -7.38
C GLN A 109 20.07 -6.77 -8.82
N TYR A 110 19.82 -7.99 -9.30
CA TYR A 110 19.26 -8.21 -10.64
C TYR A 110 17.82 -7.71 -10.72
N ARG A 111 16.99 -8.00 -9.71
CA ARG A 111 15.61 -7.49 -9.62
C ARG A 111 15.58 -5.97 -9.60
N LEU A 112 16.40 -5.33 -8.78
CA LEU A 112 16.50 -3.87 -8.66
C LEU A 112 16.94 -3.22 -9.98
N SER A 113 17.98 -3.76 -10.63
CA SER A 113 18.49 -3.20 -11.89
C SER A 113 17.49 -3.31 -13.05
N LEU A 114 16.68 -4.36 -13.09
CA LEU A 114 15.76 -4.61 -14.20
C LEU A 114 14.40 -3.92 -14.04
N ASN A 115 13.99 -3.64 -12.80
CA ASN A 115 12.68 -3.08 -12.48
C ASN A 115 12.63 -1.56 -12.68
N CYS A 116 11.87 -1.09 -13.68
CA CYS A 116 11.79 0.34 -14.01
C CYS A 116 11.11 1.18 -12.93
N TRP A 117 10.12 0.64 -12.22
CA TRP A 117 9.45 1.32 -11.12
C TRP A 117 10.40 1.61 -9.96
N TYR A 118 11.19 0.63 -9.52
CA TYR A 118 12.23 0.85 -8.50
C TYR A 118 13.21 1.95 -8.94
N GLN A 119 13.68 1.92 -10.19
CA GLN A 119 14.59 2.96 -10.70
C GLN A 119 13.94 4.35 -10.70
N TYR A 120 12.66 4.44 -11.08
CA TYR A 120 11.89 5.69 -11.00
C TYR A 120 11.75 6.19 -9.55
N PHE A 121 11.35 5.32 -8.62
CA PHE A 121 11.18 5.67 -7.20
C PHE A 121 12.51 6.02 -6.51
N LYS A 122 13.61 5.38 -6.92
CA LYS A 122 14.96 5.71 -6.45
C LYS A 122 15.38 7.11 -6.86
N ASP A 123 15.05 7.53 -8.08
CA ASP A 123 15.33 8.88 -8.58
C ASP A 123 14.50 9.94 -7.83
N HIS A 124 13.26 9.60 -7.46
CA HIS A 124 12.33 10.48 -6.73
C HIS A 124 12.36 10.30 -5.21
N VAL A 125 13.38 9.63 -4.66
CA VAL A 125 13.40 9.22 -3.24
C VAL A 125 13.31 10.40 -2.26
N GLN A 126 13.73 11.60 -2.68
CA GLN A 126 13.68 12.81 -1.84
C GLN A 126 12.26 13.42 -1.78
N GLU A 127 11.41 13.09 -2.76
CA GLU A 127 10.04 13.58 -2.86
C GLU A 127 9.04 12.69 -2.12
N ILE A 128 9.36 11.40 -1.98
CA ILE A 128 8.50 10.39 -1.34
C ILE A 128 8.89 10.26 0.14
N LYS A 129 7.99 10.67 1.04
CA LYS A 129 8.22 10.58 2.50
C LYS A 129 7.43 9.45 3.15
N THR A 130 6.33 9.06 2.53
CA THR A 130 5.37 8.07 3.03
C THR A 130 4.92 7.15 1.91
N TRP A 131 4.28 6.03 2.28
CA TRP A 131 3.64 5.14 1.31
C TRP A 131 2.48 5.82 0.54
N ILE A 132 1.88 6.88 1.09
CA ILE A 132 0.87 7.68 0.38
C ILE A 132 1.52 8.52 -0.73
N ASP A 133 2.68 9.14 -0.44
CA ASP A 133 3.43 9.88 -1.48
C ASP A 133 3.89 8.93 -2.61
N PHE A 134 4.19 7.68 -2.27
CA PHE A 134 4.51 6.63 -3.24
C PHE A 134 3.31 6.32 -4.16
N GLU A 135 2.10 6.18 -3.60
CA GLU A 135 0.87 5.97 -4.39
C GLU A 135 0.62 7.17 -5.32
N GLN A 136 0.82 8.41 -4.83
CA GLN A 136 0.71 9.60 -5.66
C GLN A 136 1.70 9.60 -6.83
N LYS A 137 2.92 9.08 -6.62
CA LYS A 137 3.92 8.96 -7.68
C LYS A 137 3.56 7.94 -8.76
N ILE A 138 2.83 6.87 -8.42
CA ILE A 138 2.24 5.98 -9.42
C ILE A 138 1.21 6.76 -10.24
N GLU A 139 0.33 7.52 -9.59
CA GLU A 139 -0.68 8.31 -10.28
C GLU A 139 -0.07 9.36 -11.22
N ASP A 140 0.98 10.06 -10.79
CA ASP A 140 1.72 11.04 -11.60
C ASP A 140 2.20 10.41 -12.93
N VAL A 141 2.79 9.21 -12.86
CA VAL A 141 3.21 8.46 -14.05
C VAL A 141 2.01 8.10 -14.92
N LEU A 142 0.92 7.61 -14.35
CA LEU A 142 -0.28 7.24 -15.11
C LEU A 142 -0.91 8.45 -15.81
N VAL A 143 -0.89 9.63 -15.20
CA VAL A 143 -1.35 10.88 -15.82
C VAL A 143 -0.46 11.29 -16.99
N VAL A 144 0.86 11.13 -16.88
CA VAL A 144 1.80 11.35 -18.00
C VAL A 144 1.50 10.37 -19.14
N VAL A 145 1.32 9.09 -18.81
CA VAL A 145 0.99 8.04 -19.77
C VAL A 145 -0.33 8.34 -20.48
N ALA A 146 -1.39 8.71 -19.74
CA ALA A 146 -2.69 9.03 -20.32
C ALA A 146 -2.62 10.21 -21.29
N ARG A 147 -1.91 11.28 -20.93
CA ARG A 147 -1.68 12.42 -21.83
C ARG A 147 -0.95 11.97 -23.11
N CYS A 148 0.10 11.17 -22.96
CA CYS A 148 0.88 10.67 -24.10
C CYS A 148 0.04 9.76 -25.01
N ILE A 149 -0.76 8.85 -24.45
CA ILE A 149 -1.64 7.97 -25.23
C ILE A 149 -2.65 8.79 -26.03
N VAL A 150 -3.29 9.79 -25.40
CA VAL A 150 -4.25 10.66 -26.09
C VAL A 150 -3.59 11.42 -27.25
N ASP A 151 -2.38 11.95 -27.04
CA ASP A 151 -1.61 12.61 -28.10
C ASP A 151 -1.32 11.64 -29.24
N LEU A 152 -0.80 10.44 -28.95
CA LEU A 152 -0.43 9.45 -29.95
C LEU A 152 -1.62 8.90 -30.74
N GLU A 153 -2.77 8.69 -30.09
CA GLU A 153 -4.02 8.26 -30.75
C GLU A 153 -4.56 9.30 -31.74
N SER A 154 -4.22 10.58 -31.54
CA SER A 154 -4.61 11.66 -32.47
C SER A 154 -3.75 11.72 -33.74
N MET A 155 -2.66 10.94 -33.80
CA MET A 155 -1.69 10.98 -34.89
C MET A 155 -1.94 9.84 -35.90
N ASP A 156 -2.03 10.21 -37.18
CA ASP A 156 -2.33 9.32 -38.31
C ASP A 156 -1.09 8.64 -38.92
N HIS A 157 0.11 9.20 -38.72
CA HIS A 157 1.32 8.78 -39.40
C HIS A 157 2.56 8.79 -38.50
N ARG A 158 3.46 7.83 -38.74
CA ARG A 158 4.71 7.63 -37.98
C ARG A 158 5.58 8.88 -37.89
N GLU A 159 5.66 9.67 -38.96
CA GLU A 159 6.49 10.88 -38.96
C GLU A 159 6.05 11.90 -37.90
N LYS A 160 4.75 12.02 -37.65
CA LYS A 160 4.21 12.89 -36.58
C LYS A 160 4.63 12.39 -35.20
N ILE A 161 4.57 11.08 -34.96
CA ILE A 161 5.02 10.48 -33.70
C ILE A 161 6.51 10.73 -33.48
N VAL A 162 7.34 10.51 -34.50
CA VAL A 162 8.79 10.76 -34.41
C VAL A 162 9.05 12.25 -34.15
N ASN A 163 8.33 13.14 -34.82
CA ASN A 163 8.44 14.58 -34.59
C ASN A 163 8.01 14.99 -33.17
N TYR A 164 6.89 14.44 -32.67
CA TYR A 164 6.40 14.62 -31.31
C TYR A 164 7.45 14.23 -30.26
N LEU A 165 8.05 13.04 -30.38
CA LEU A 165 9.08 12.55 -29.45
C LEU A 165 10.39 13.36 -29.51
N ASN A 166 10.69 13.96 -30.65
CA ASN A 166 11.93 14.73 -30.85
C ASN A 166 11.70 16.25 -30.75
N ASN A 167 10.52 16.70 -30.32
CA ASN A 167 10.13 18.11 -30.23
C ASN A 167 10.35 18.90 -31.53
N ARG A 168 10.11 18.25 -32.67
CA ARG A 168 10.25 18.78 -34.03
C ARG A 168 8.88 18.95 -34.70
N GLY A 169 8.84 19.72 -35.78
CA GLY A 169 7.62 19.99 -36.56
C GLY A 169 7.00 21.37 -36.30
N GLN A 170 6.15 21.79 -37.25
CA GLN A 170 5.37 23.04 -37.17
C GLN A 170 4.02 22.86 -36.44
N ASP A 171 3.63 21.63 -36.13
CA ASP A 171 2.42 21.32 -35.39
C ASP A 171 2.56 21.69 -33.90
N ASN A 172 1.45 22.10 -33.28
CA ASN A 172 1.42 22.52 -31.86
C ASN A 172 1.53 21.35 -30.86
N LEU A 173 1.57 20.09 -31.32
CA LEU A 173 1.64 18.90 -30.47
C LEU A 173 3.09 18.45 -30.29
N LYS A 174 3.67 18.76 -29.12
CA LYS A 174 5.03 18.39 -28.72
C LYS A 174 5.01 17.79 -27.34
N ILE A 175 5.80 16.74 -27.11
CA ILE A 175 5.90 16.14 -25.78
C ILE A 175 6.66 17.09 -24.84
N LYS A 176 6.16 17.27 -23.62
CA LYS A 176 6.93 18.02 -22.62
C LYS A 176 8.19 17.22 -22.27
N THR A 177 9.32 17.90 -22.13
CA THR A 177 10.60 17.24 -21.79
C THR A 177 10.48 16.38 -20.53
N ASN A 178 9.89 16.92 -19.46
CA ASN A 178 9.67 16.16 -18.23
C ASN A 178 8.78 14.92 -18.42
N ASP A 179 7.76 14.99 -19.29
CA ASP A 179 6.89 13.85 -19.58
C ASP A 179 7.71 12.75 -20.29
N LEU A 180 8.55 13.13 -21.25
CA LEU A 180 9.44 12.21 -21.96
C LEU A 180 10.48 11.58 -21.01
N ASP A 181 11.04 12.36 -20.09
CA ASP A 181 12.00 11.87 -19.10
C ASP A 181 11.36 10.81 -18.19
N ILE A 182 10.15 11.06 -17.70
CA ILE A 182 9.36 10.07 -16.92
C ILE A 182 9.12 8.81 -17.76
N LEU A 183 8.62 8.95 -18.98
CA LEU A 183 8.32 7.81 -19.86
C LEU A 183 9.57 6.98 -20.19
N ASN A 184 10.75 7.60 -20.24
CA ASN A 184 12.00 6.92 -20.53
C ASN A 184 12.50 6.01 -19.41
N PHE A 185 12.12 6.23 -18.14
CA PHE A 185 12.30 5.21 -17.09
C PHE A 185 11.62 3.90 -17.47
N PHE A 186 10.46 4.00 -18.13
CA PHE A 186 9.64 2.87 -18.58
C PHE A 186 9.98 2.41 -20.00
N LYS A 187 11.20 2.71 -20.48
CA LYS A 187 11.73 2.25 -21.78
C LYS A 187 10.83 2.63 -22.96
N PHE A 188 10.06 3.71 -22.83
CA PHE A 188 9.05 4.13 -23.82
C PHE A 188 9.68 4.44 -25.18
N THR A 189 10.87 5.05 -25.17
CA THR A 189 11.64 5.31 -26.39
C THR A 189 12.96 4.56 -26.41
N THR A 190 13.46 4.31 -27.62
CA THR A 190 14.85 3.93 -27.88
C THR A 190 15.61 5.13 -28.39
N LYS A 191 16.84 5.32 -27.90
CA LYS A 191 17.73 6.40 -28.32
C LYS A 191 18.79 5.87 -29.28
N ASN A 192 18.92 6.49 -30.44
CA ASN A 192 20.01 6.27 -31.38
C ASN A 192 21.01 7.42 -31.23
N ASP A 193 22.21 7.13 -30.73
CA ASP A 193 23.25 8.15 -30.58
C ASP A 193 23.85 8.56 -31.94
N GLY A 194 24.20 9.83 -32.08
CA GLY A 194 24.87 10.36 -33.28
C GLY A 194 23.96 10.70 -34.47
N VAL A 195 22.63 10.60 -34.33
CA VAL A 195 21.66 11.00 -35.36
C VAL A 195 20.87 12.24 -34.97
N MET A 196 20.48 13.02 -35.99
CA MET A 196 19.72 14.27 -35.83
C MET A 196 18.34 14.06 -35.17
N ILE A 197 17.76 12.86 -35.31
CA ILE A 197 16.46 12.46 -34.73
C ILE A 197 16.73 11.27 -33.80
N PRO A 198 17.10 11.52 -32.53
CA PRO A 198 17.59 10.48 -31.64
C PRO A 198 16.50 9.52 -31.13
N PHE A 199 15.26 9.98 -30.93
CA PHE A 199 14.23 9.18 -30.27
C PHE A 199 13.29 8.48 -31.25
N ASN A 200 13.04 7.20 -31.01
CA ASN A 200 11.99 6.43 -31.67
C ASN A 200 11.17 5.68 -30.62
N LEU A 201 9.91 5.37 -30.92
CA LEU A 201 9.12 4.47 -30.07
C LEU A 201 9.83 3.13 -29.92
N ASN A 202 9.78 2.59 -28.71
CA ASN A 202 10.20 1.23 -28.47
C ASN A 202 9.27 0.28 -29.25
N LYS A 203 9.87 -0.60 -30.05
CA LYS A 203 9.14 -1.56 -30.89
C LYS A 203 8.27 -2.49 -30.05
N ASP A 204 8.63 -2.78 -28.80
CA ASP A 204 7.86 -3.67 -27.92
C ASP A 204 6.49 -3.09 -27.56
N PHE A 205 6.33 -1.77 -27.69
CA PHE A 205 5.07 -1.05 -27.47
C PHE A 205 4.39 -0.66 -28.79
N CYS A 206 4.72 -1.37 -29.87
CA CYS A 206 4.09 -1.19 -31.18
C CYS A 206 3.38 -2.48 -31.61
N HIS A 207 2.27 -2.36 -32.34
CA HIS A 207 1.48 -3.51 -32.76
C HIS A 207 2.34 -4.54 -33.52
N GLY A 208 2.36 -5.79 -33.06
CA GLY A 208 3.16 -6.86 -33.67
C GLY A 208 4.68 -6.62 -33.57
N LYS A 209 5.13 -5.87 -32.56
CA LYS A 209 6.53 -5.51 -32.31
C LYS A 209 7.20 -4.78 -33.47
N ASN A 210 6.43 -3.99 -34.21
CA ASN A 210 6.88 -3.29 -35.40
C ASN A 210 6.46 -1.82 -35.36
N VAL A 211 7.45 -0.92 -35.33
CA VAL A 211 7.25 0.54 -35.29
C VAL A 211 6.39 1.06 -36.45
N LYS A 212 6.32 0.34 -37.58
CA LYS A 212 5.46 0.71 -38.71
C LYS A 212 3.97 0.56 -38.42
N ASN A 213 3.60 -0.31 -37.49
CA ASN A 213 2.21 -0.60 -37.19
C ASN A 213 1.61 0.35 -36.14
N GLY A 214 2.38 1.33 -35.67
CA GLY A 214 1.93 2.31 -34.68
C GLY A 214 2.01 1.81 -33.24
N PHE A 215 1.77 2.73 -32.31
CA PHE A 215 1.83 2.50 -30.86
C PHE A 215 0.66 1.64 -30.38
N SER A 216 0.94 0.74 -29.44
CA SER A 216 -0.02 -0.14 -28.78
C SER A 216 -0.12 0.24 -27.31
N SER A 217 -1.19 0.97 -26.96
CA SER A 217 -1.46 1.35 -25.57
C SER A 217 -1.62 0.13 -24.66
N ALA A 218 -2.24 -0.95 -25.16
CA ALA A 218 -2.41 -2.19 -24.42
C ALA A 218 -1.07 -2.84 -24.05
N ASP A 219 -0.12 -2.94 -24.99
CA ASP A 219 1.19 -3.56 -24.73
C ASP A 219 2.00 -2.72 -23.71
N PHE A 220 1.94 -1.39 -23.82
CA PHE A 220 2.63 -0.51 -22.87
C PHE A 220 2.00 -0.56 -21.47
N MET A 221 0.67 -0.50 -21.37
CA MET A 221 -0.03 -0.60 -20.09
C MET A 221 0.18 -1.96 -19.42
N SER A 222 0.18 -3.05 -20.18
CA SER A 222 0.49 -4.39 -19.68
C SER A 222 1.93 -4.47 -19.16
N PHE A 223 2.88 -3.85 -19.87
CA PHE A 223 4.27 -3.75 -19.41
C PHE A 223 4.38 -2.97 -18.09
N LEU A 224 3.77 -1.78 -17.99
CA LEU A 224 3.78 -0.97 -16.78
C LEU A 224 3.21 -1.72 -15.57
N TYR A 225 2.11 -2.43 -15.76
CA TYR A 225 1.48 -3.22 -14.70
C TYR A 225 2.36 -4.39 -14.28
N THR A 226 2.92 -5.13 -15.24
CA THR A 226 3.83 -6.26 -14.96
C THR A 226 5.07 -5.80 -14.18
N GLU A 227 5.63 -4.65 -14.53
CA GLU A 227 6.78 -4.11 -13.81
C GLU A 227 6.40 -3.62 -12.41
N LEU A 228 5.16 -3.15 -12.18
CA LEU A 228 4.69 -2.78 -10.86
C LEU A 228 4.53 -4.03 -9.97
N GLU A 229 3.98 -5.12 -10.50
CA GLU A 229 3.90 -6.40 -9.76
C GLU A 229 5.30 -6.93 -9.39
N LYS A 230 6.30 -6.80 -10.28
CA LYS A 230 7.69 -7.12 -9.94
C LYS A 230 8.28 -6.20 -8.86
N PHE A 231 7.84 -4.93 -8.80
CA PHE A 231 8.22 -4.05 -7.69
C PHE A 231 7.60 -4.52 -6.38
N ILE A 232 6.33 -4.94 -6.40
CA ILE A 232 5.64 -5.52 -5.24
C ILE A 232 6.38 -6.77 -4.75
N GLU A 233 6.90 -7.62 -5.65
CA GLU A 233 7.76 -8.75 -5.26
C GLU A 233 9.04 -8.30 -4.55
N ILE A 234 9.72 -7.26 -5.04
CA ILE A 234 10.92 -6.69 -4.39
C ILE A 234 10.55 -6.20 -2.98
N PHE A 235 9.41 -5.52 -2.84
CA PHE A 235 8.93 -5.04 -1.56
C PHE A 235 8.54 -6.19 -0.61
N ASN A 236 7.89 -7.23 -1.12
CA ASN A 236 7.59 -8.45 -0.38
C ASN A 236 8.87 -9.11 0.17
N VAL A 237 9.90 -9.25 -0.67
CA VAL A 237 11.20 -9.78 -0.27
C VAL A 237 11.78 -8.99 0.92
N TYR A 238 11.73 -7.64 0.88
CA TYR A 238 12.18 -6.82 2.00
C TYR A 238 11.39 -7.11 3.30
N LEU A 239 10.07 -7.17 3.21
CA LEU A 239 9.22 -7.43 4.37
C LEU A 239 9.51 -8.82 4.96
N GLU A 240 9.73 -9.84 4.14
CA GLU A 240 9.99 -11.20 4.62
C GLU A 240 11.38 -11.38 5.23
N ILE A 241 12.43 -10.95 4.52
CA ILE A 241 13.81 -11.26 4.90
C ILE A 241 14.36 -10.30 5.96
N ILE A 242 13.76 -9.11 6.09
CA ILE A 242 14.15 -8.11 7.09
C ILE A 242 13.09 -8.04 8.18
N VAL A 243 11.90 -7.53 7.86
CA VAL A 243 10.90 -7.19 8.90
C VAL A 243 10.35 -8.45 9.58
N GLY A 244 10.08 -9.50 8.82
CA GLY A 244 9.57 -10.79 9.29
C GLY A 244 10.58 -11.56 10.14
N GLN A 245 11.88 -11.31 9.95
CA GLN A 245 12.97 -11.98 10.71
C GLN A 245 13.33 -11.27 12.03
N LEU A 246 12.72 -10.12 12.33
CA LEU A 246 12.97 -9.38 13.58
C LEU A 246 12.22 -10.01 14.75
N PHE A 247 12.83 -11.01 15.40
CA PHE A 247 12.28 -11.61 16.62
C PHE A 247 12.58 -10.74 17.83
N GLN A 248 11.59 -10.55 18.71
CA GLN A 248 11.76 -9.71 19.90
C GLN A 248 12.75 -10.33 20.90
N ILE A 249 13.63 -9.50 21.47
CA ILE A 249 14.51 -9.89 22.60
C ILE A 249 14.00 -9.33 23.93
N LYS A 250 13.06 -8.39 23.88
CA LYS A 250 12.37 -7.83 25.04
C LYS A 250 10.91 -8.29 25.04
N LYS A 251 10.32 -8.41 26.23
CA LYS A 251 8.88 -8.60 26.39
C LYS A 251 8.19 -7.29 26.02
N ILE A 252 7.27 -7.34 25.07
CA ILE A 252 6.51 -6.18 24.62
C ILE A 252 5.14 -6.21 25.30
N GLU A 253 4.78 -5.12 25.98
CA GLU A 253 3.46 -4.95 26.61
C GLU A 253 2.83 -3.64 26.12
N ILE A 254 1.56 -3.70 25.74
CA ILE A 254 0.76 -2.54 25.35
C ILE A 254 -0.17 -2.20 26.51
N ASP A 255 -0.11 -0.94 26.99
CA ASP A 255 -1.06 -0.45 27.99
C ASP A 255 -2.28 0.18 27.31
N ALA A 256 -3.27 -0.65 26.96
CA ALA A 256 -4.50 -0.21 26.31
C ALA A 256 -5.76 -0.96 26.76
N GLU A 257 -6.91 -0.27 26.75
CA GLU A 257 -8.23 -0.85 27.04
C GLU A 257 -8.61 -2.03 26.12
N TRP A 258 -8.02 -2.08 24.92
CA TRP A 258 -8.28 -3.08 23.90
C TRP A 258 -7.19 -4.14 23.79
N SER A 259 -6.25 -4.24 24.74
CA SER A 259 -5.03 -5.08 24.65
C SER A 259 -5.27 -6.50 24.13
N TYR A 260 -6.47 -7.05 24.33
CA TYR A 260 -6.97 -8.27 23.71
C TYR A 260 -8.19 -7.96 22.82
N PRO A 261 -7.99 -7.60 21.54
CA PRO A 261 -9.08 -7.33 20.62
C PRO A 261 -9.74 -8.65 20.18
N ASP A 262 -11.04 -8.60 19.90
CA ASP A 262 -11.79 -9.75 19.37
C ASP A 262 -11.49 -9.99 17.88
N LYS A 263 -11.15 -8.93 17.14
CA LYS A 263 -10.83 -8.96 15.71
C LYS A 263 -9.88 -7.82 15.33
N ILE A 264 -9.03 -8.05 14.33
CA ILE A 264 -8.14 -7.03 13.78
C ILE A 264 -8.42 -6.85 12.29
N PHE A 265 -8.53 -5.60 11.86
CA PHE A 265 -8.40 -5.21 10.45
C PHE A 265 -7.04 -4.56 10.24
N SER A 266 -6.20 -5.17 9.41
CA SER A 266 -4.85 -4.69 9.15
C SER A 266 -4.74 -4.04 7.78
N PHE A 267 -4.30 -2.78 7.78
CA PHE A 267 -3.79 -2.09 6.59
C PHE A 267 -2.28 -2.30 6.40
N ASN A 268 -1.62 -2.98 7.34
CA ASN A 268 -0.23 -3.39 7.22
C ASN A 268 -0.12 -4.69 6.45
N TYR A 269 0.96 -4.82 5.70
CA TYR A 269 1.29 -6.05 4.99
C TYR A 269 1.90 -7.12 5.91
N THR A 270 2.42 -6.73 7.07
CA THR A 270 3.09 -7.64 8.02
C THR A 270 2.16 -8.12 9.13
N ASN A 271 2.45 -9.31 9.66
CA ASN A 271 1.71 -9.93 10.75
C ASN A 271 2.19 -9.51 12.15
N THR A 272 2.58 -8.25 12.31
CA THR A 272 3.23 -7.72 13.53
C THR A 272 2.46 -8.05 14.81
N TYR A 273 1.13 -7.86 14.81
CA TYR A 273 0.33 -8.13 15.99
C TYR A 273 0.36 -9.62 16.38
N GLN A 274 0.07 -10.50 15.41
CA GLN A 274 0.05 -11.95 15.61
C GLN A 274 1.42 -12.50 16.04
N ARG A 275 2.50 -11.86 15.59
CA ARG A 275 3.88 -12.29 15.86
C ARG A 275 4.40 -11.83 17.22
N LEU A 276 4.00 -10.66 17.69
CA LEU A 276 4.59 -10.02 18.88
C LEU A 276 3.68 -10.05 20.12
N HIS A 277 2.36 -10.16 19.93
CA HIS A 277 1.38 -10.06 21.02
C HIS A 277 0.60 -11.35 21.20
N ASP A 278 -0.46 -11.55 20.44
CA ASP A 278 -1.39 -12.67 20.62
C ASP A 278 -1.92 -13.19 19.28
N ALA A 279 -2.33 -14.47 19.29
CA ALA A 279 -3.06 -15.08 18.20
C ALA A 279 -4.50 -14.55 18.16
N VAL A 280 -4.76 -13.58 17.27
CA VAL A 280 -6.08 -13.02 17.00
C VAL A 280 -6.40 -13.18 15.51
N ASP A 281 -7.69 -13.26 15.18
CA ASP A 281 -8.18 -13.23 13.80
C ASP A 281 -7.86 -11.86 13.15
N VAL A 282 -7.13 -11.89 12.02
CA VAL A 282 -6.68 -10.70 11.29
C VAL A 282 -7.18 -10.75 9.85
N GLU A 283 -7.94 -9.73 9.46
CA GLU A 283 -8.47 -9.51 8.12
C GLU A 283 -7.57 -8.44 7.44
N TYR A 284 -6.73 -8.84 6.47
CA TYR A 284 -5.73 -7.98 5.83
C TYR A 284 -6.32 -7.23 4.63
N LEU A 285 -6.72 -5.98 4.85
CA LEU A 285 -7.48 -5.18 3.88
C LEU A 285 -6.67 -4.79 2.63
N HIS A 286 -5.34 -4.76 2.73
CA HIS A 286 -4.42 -4.50 1.62
C HIS A 286 -3.56 -5.73 1.27
N GLY A 287 -4.00 -6.91 1.69
CA GLY A 287 -3.21 -8.13 1.56
C GLY A 287 -2.02 -8.17 2.51
N SER A 288 -1.28 -9.27 2.42
CA SER A 288 -0.18 -9.60 3.32
C SER A 288 1.08 -10.01 2.54
N CYS A 289 2.25 -9.82 3.16
CA CYS A 289 3.52 -10.34 2.66
C CYS A 289 3.69 -11.83 2.97
N GLY A 290 4.48 -12.54 2.19
CA GLY A 290 4.74 -13.98 2.34
C GLY A 290 4.91 -14.70 1.01
N GLU A 291 5.04 -16.03 1.08
CA GLU A 291 5.15 -16.90 -0.10
C GLU A 291 3.96 -16.73 -1.06
N ASP A 292 2.73 -16.70 -0.51
CA ASP A 292 1.49 -16.46 -1.24
C ASP A 292 1.04 -14.99 -1.13
N GLN A 293 1.98 -14.04 -1.27
CA GLN A 293 1.66 -12.61 -1.11
C GLN A 293 0.53 -12.16 -2.03
N ASN A 294 -0.32 -11.29 -1.48
CA ASN A 294 -1.43 -10.66 -2.20
C ASN A 294 -1.47 -9.13 -1.97
N ILE A 295 -0.28 -8.52 -1.83
CA ILE A 295 -0.11 -7.10 -1.51
C ILE A 295 -0.82 -6.21 -2.53
N VAL A 296 -1.64 -5.29 -2.02
CA VAL A 296 -2.33 -4.25 -2.77
C VAL A 296 -1.57 -2.95 -2.59
N LEU A 297 -0.93 -2.48 -3.66
CA LEU A 297 -0.06 -1.31 -3.66
C LEU A 297 -0.31 -0.51 -4.94
N GLY A 298 -1.45 0.17 -4.97
CA GLY A 298 -1.96 0.91 -6.12
C GLY A 298 -2.54 2.26 -5.74
N VAL A 299 -3.04 2.99 -6.73
CA VAL A 299 -3.71 4.28 -6.54
C VAL A 299 -5.13 4.07 -5.99
N SER A 300 -5.68 5.09 -5.33
CA SER A 300 -7.00 4.99 -4.68
C SER A 300 -8.13 4.70 -5.68
N ASP A 301 -8.37 5.60 -6.62
CA ASP A 301 -9.34 5.45 -7.72
C ASP A 301 -8.97 6.36 -8.90
N LEU A 302 -9.58 6.13 -10.06
CA LEU A 302 -9.37 6.94 -11.26
C LEU A 302 -10.33 8.13 -11.28
N GLU A 303 -9.96 9.25 -10.65
CA GLU A 303 -10.79 10.46 -10.66
C GLU A 303 -10.76 11.17 -12.03
N SER A 304 -9.65 11.08 -12.77
CA SER A 304 -9.47 11.74 -14.07
C SER A 304 -10.11 10.96 -15.23
N GLU A 305 -10.92 11.63 -16.05
CA GLU A 305 -11.51 11.06 -17.27
C GLU A 305 -10.44 10.54 -18.26
N SER A 306 -9.25 11.15 -18.27
CA SER A 306 -8.14 10.67 -19.10
C SER A 306 -7.63 9.29 -18.68
N LEU A 307 -7.58 9.01 -17.37
CA LEU A 307 -7.18 7.71 -16.82
C LEU A 307 -8.25 6.64 -17.08
N LYS A 308 -9.53 7.00 -16.97
CA LYS A 308 -10.65 6.12 -17.31
C LYS A 308 -10.63 5.73 -18.78
N LYS A 309 -10.35 6.69 -19.69
CA LYS A 309 -10.26 6.45 -21.14
C LYS A 309 -9.23 5.39 -21.49
N ILE A 310 -8.06 5.42 -20.84
CA ILE A 310 -6.99 4.43 -21.07
C ILE A 310 -7.17 3.14 -20.27
N LYS A 311 -8.28 3.00 -19.52
CA LYS A 311 -8.59 1.84 -18.68
C LYS A 311 -7.46 1.49 -17.71
N ALA A 312 -6.87 2.48 -17.04
CA ALA A 312 -5.81 2.28 -16.06
C ALA A 312 -6.27 1.57 -14.76
N TYR A 313 -7.43 0.91 -14.76
CA TYR A 313 -8.04 0.33 -13.57
C TYR A 313 -7.17 -0.75 -12.92
N GLY A 314 -6.31 -1.45 -13.68
CA GLY A 314 -5.36 -2.42 -13.11
C GLY A 314 -4.39 -1.83 -12.08
N PHE A 315 -4.22 -0.51 -12.03
CA PHE A 315 -3.39 0.18 -11.05
C PHE A 315 -4.16 0.65 -9.80
N THR A 316 -5.49 0.53 -9.78
CA THR A 316 -6.28 0.93 -8.61
C THR A 316 -6.26 -0.16 -7.55
N LYS A 317 -6.30 0.26 -6.27
CA LYS A 317 -6.41 -0.66 -5.14
C LYS A 317 -7.65 -1.54 -5.26
N TYR A 318 -8.78 -0.97 -5.68
CA TYR A 318 -10.03 -1.73 -5.84
C TYR A 318 -9.88 -2.90 -6.82
N GLN A 319 -9.29 -2.65 -8.00
CA GLN A 319 -9.11 -3.73 -8.95
C GLN A 319 -8.07 -4.75 -8.49
N GLN A 320 -6.95 -4.29 -7.91
CA GLN A 320 -5.96 -5.21 -7.33
C GLN A 320 -6.58 -6.11 -6.27
N LYS A 321 -7.45 -5.58 -5.40
CA LYS A 321 -8.17 -6.37 -4.38
C LYS A 321 -9.02 -7.48 -5.00
N LEU A 322 -9.77 -7.16 -6.04
CA LEU A 322 -10.60 -8.15 -6.76
C LEU A 322 -9.77 -9.24 -7.45
N PHE A 323 -8.58 -8.90 -7.95
CA PHE A 323 -7.71 -9.86 -8.64
C PHE A 323 -6.86 -10.71 -7.70
N LYS A 324 -6.55 -10.19 -6.51
CA LYS A 324 -5.65 -10.82 -5.53
C LYS A 324 -6.39 -11.52 -4.38
N ASP A 325 -7.71 -11.64 -4.48
CA ASP A 325 -8.58 -12.29 -3.49
C ASP A 325 -8.35 -11.80 -2.04
N THR A 326 -7.90 -10.55 -1.86
CA THR A 326 -7.90 -9.88 -0.55
C THR A 326 -9.33 -9.57 -0.14
N ASP A 327 -9.62 -9.44 1.16
CA ASP A 327 -10.97 -9.10 1.56
C ASP A 327 -11.40 -7.72 1.02
N TYR A 328 -12.62 -7.71 0.50
CA TYR A 328 -13.34 -6.52 0.05
C TYR A 328 -14.68 -6.38 0.81
N LEU A 329 -14.87 -7.17 1.87
CA LEU A 329 -16.14 -7.31 2.62
C LEU A 329 -16.11 -6.56 3.95
N PHE A 330 -15.20 -5.60 4.12
CA PHE A 330 -15.06 -4.79 5.32
C PHE A 330 -16.41 -4.31 5.88
N LEU A 331 -16.75 -4.81 7.07
CA LEU A 331 -17.98 -4.51 7.82
C LEU A 331 -19.29 -4.80 7.05
N ASP A 332 -19.26 -5.53 5.94
CA ASP A 332 -20.42 -5.72 5.06
C ASP A 332 -21.57 -6.47 5.73
N GLY A 333 -21.24 -7.42 6.63
CA GLY A 333 -22.23 -8.09 7.48
C GLY A 333 -23.02 -7.10 8.34
N TYR A 334 -22.34 -6.13 8.97
CA TYR A 334 -23.00 -5.09 9.77
C TYR A 334 -23.82 -4.14 8.90
N LYS A 335 -23.30 -3.77 7.71
CA LYS A 335 -24.03 -2.89 6.77
C LYS A 335 -25.32 -3.55 6.29
N SER A 336 -25.26 -4.85 5.96
CA SER A 336 -26.44 -5.63 5.56
C SER A 336 -27.47 -5.71 6.68
N GLU A 337 -27.03 -6.00 7.91
CA GLU A 337 -27.90 -6.03 9.09
C GLU A 337 -28.60 -4.67 9.32
N ILE A 338 -27.87 -3.56 9.16
CA ILE A 338 -28.40 -2.19 9.27
C ILE A 338 -29.44 -1.91 8.18
N LEU A 339 -29.14 -2.27 6.93
CA LEU A 339 -30.00 -1.97 5.79
C LEU A 339 -31.36 -2.67 5.91
N GLU A 340 -31.37 -3.97 6.23
CA GLU A 340 -32.59 -4.74 6.47
C GLU A 340 -33.42 -4.13 7.60
N SER A 341 -32.73 -3.78 8.68
CA SER A 341 -33.27 -3.14 9.87
C SER A 341 -33.90 -1.77 9.62
N LYS A 342 -33.31 -0.96 8.74
CA LYS A 342 -33.78 0.38 8.39
C LYS A 342 -35.12 0.34 7.67
N ASN A 343 -35.27 -0.56 6.70
CA ASN A 343 -36.52 -0.75 5.96
C ASN A 343 -37.69 -1.09 6.89
N MET A 344 -37.45 -1.96 7.87
CA MET A 344 -38.46 -2.33 8.89
C MET A 344 -38.81 -1.15 9.80
N ILE A 345 -37.83 -0.35 10.23
CA ILE A 345 -38.07 0.86 11.04
C ILE A 345 -38.93 1.87 10.28
N GLU A 346 -38.61 2.15 9.01
CA GLU A 346 -39.37 3.10 8.20
C GLU A 346 -40.82 2.65 7.99
N GLU A 347 -41.04 1.35 7.83
CA GLU A 347 -42.39 0.78 7.78
C GLU A 347 -43.15 0.97 9.11
N LEU A 348 -42.50 0.68 10.25
CA LEU A 348 -43.10 0.88 11.58
C LEU A 348 -43.39 2.36 11.86
N LYS A 349 -42.48 3.28 11.48
CA LYS A 349 -42.69 4.73 11.59
C LYS A 349 -43.90 5.19 10.78
N ARG A 350 -44.06 4.70 9.54
CA ARG A 350 -45.25 5.00 8.73
C ARG A 350 -46.53 4.50 9.40
N LYS A 351 -46.53 3.28 9.97
CA LYS A 351 -47.68 2.74 10.70
C LYS A 351 -48.04 3.55 11.95
N THR A 352 -47.06 4.12 12.66
CA THR A 352 -47.33 4.99 13.82
C THR A 352 -47.97 6.34 13.45
N LEU A 353 -47.83 6.80 12.20
CA LEU A 353 -48.39 8.06 11.72
C LEU A 353 -49.81 7.93 11.14
N MET A 354 -50.36 6.72 11.05
CA MET A 354 -51.71 6.48 10.54
C MET A 354 -52.78 6.84 11.59
N PRO A 355 -53.95 7.38 11.18
CA PRO A 355 -55.04 7.73 12.10
C PRO A 355 -55.83 6.49 12.52
N VAL A 356 -55.22 5.62 13.34
CA VAL A 356 -55.79 4.35 13.84
C VAL A 356 -56.02 4.42 15.36
N GLN A 357 -56.70 3.40 15.95
CA GLN A 357 -56.97 3.34 17.39
C GLN A 357 -55.70 3.47 18.26
N SER A 358 -55.79 4.21 19.37
CA SER A 358 -54.66 4.52 20.26
C SER A 358 -53.94 3.30 20.83
N ALA A 359 -54.62 2.17 21.01
CA ALA A 359 -54.00 0.92 21.44
C ALA A 359 -53.07 0.31 20.38
N TYR A 360 -53.45 0.38 19.10
CA TYR A 360 -52.63 -0.06 17.97
C TYR A 360 -51.37 0.80 17.82
N ILE A 361 -51.51 2.12 17.98
CA ILE A 361 -50.37 3.06 17.95
C ILE A 361 -49.38 2.74 19.08
N ARG A 362 -49.86 2.55 20.33
CA ARG A 362 -48.99 2.18 21.46
C ARG A 362 -48.25 0.86 21.25
N ALA A 363 -48.94 -0.16 20.73
CA ALA A 363 -48.31 -1.45 20.41
C ALA A 363 -47.24 -1.31 19.33
N THR A 364 -47.53 -0.56 18.26
CA THR A 364 -46.59 -0.30 17.17
C THR A 364 -45.39 0.52 17.65
N GLN A 365 -45.60 1.47 18.56
CA GLN A 365 -44.54 2.29 19.14
C GLN A 365 -43.61 1.47 20.04
N SER A 366 -44.14 0.55 20.84
CA SER A 366 -43.33 -0.41 21.60
C SER A 366 -42.54 -1.35 20.68
N GLN A 367 -43.13 -1.82 19.58
CA GLN A 367 -42.41 -2.60 18.57
C GLN A 367 -41.29 -1.80 17.91
N LEU A 368 -41.51 -0.52 17.60
CA LEU A 368 -40.51 0.38 17.07
C LEU A 368 -39.36 0.58 18.06
N GLU A 369 -39.64 0.86 19.32
CA GLU A 369 -38.62 1.02 20.38
C GLU A 369 -37.81 -0.26 20.58
N ASN A 370 -38.46 -1.43 20.63
CA ASN A 370 -37.78 -2.72 20.72
C ASN A 370 -36.89 -2.97 19.50
N LYS A 371 -37.37 -2.66 18.29
CA LYS A 371 -36.57 -2.85 17.08
C LYS A 371 -35.37 -1.90 17.03
N ILE A 372 -35.54 -0.64 17.42
CA ILE A 372 -34.43 0.32 17.57
C ILE A 372 -33.41 -0.21 18.58
N ASN A 373 -33.85 -0.70 19.74
CA ASN A 373 -32.95 -1.25 20.75
C ASN A 373 -32.22 -2.51 20.27
N SER A 374 -32.87 -3.35 19.46
CA SER A 374 -32.25 -4.55 18.89
C SER A 374 -31.19 -4.26 17.83
N GLN A 375 -31.11 -3.03 17.31
CA GLN A 375 -30.09 -2.62 16.32
C GLN A 375 -28.77 -2.20 16.95
N LYS A 376 -28.62 -2.33 18.26
CA LYS A 376 -27.34 -2.05 18.92
C LYS A 376 -26.31 -3.10 18.50
N LEU A 377 -25.28 -2.66 17.80
CA LEU A 377 -24.15 -3.49 17.39
C LEU A 377 -23.12 -3.68 18.51
N ASN A 378 -23.03 -2.72 19.45
CA ASN A 378 -22.11 -2.77 20.59
C ASN A 378 -20.64 -3.00 20.17
N LEU A 379 -20.15 -2.15 19.26
CA LEU A 379 -18.80 -2.24 18.68
C LEU A 379 -17.92 -1.09 19.19
N ASN A 380 -16.72 -1.43 19.65
CA ASN A 380 -15.68 -0.46 19.99
C ASN A 380 -14.53 -0.64 18.99
N PHE A 381 -14.32 0.36 18.14
CA PHE A 381 -13.21 0.42 17.20
C PHE A 381 -12.06 1.22 17.78
N TYR A 382 -10.85 0.69 17.62
CA TYR A 382 -9.61 1.31 18.05
C TYR A 382 -8.71 1.44 16.83
N ILE A 383 -8.39 2.66 16.42
CA ILE A 383 -7.59 2.92 15.21
C ILE A 383 -6.20 3.35 15.63
N TRP A 384 -5.18 2.54 15.36
CA TRP A 384 -3.80 2.85 15.71
C TRP A 384 -2.87 2.81 14.50
N GLY A 385 -2.21 3.93 14.22
CA GLY A 385 -1.16 4.01 13.21
C GLY A 385 -1.67 4.10 11.77
N HIS A 386 -2.99 4.17 11.59
CA HIS A 386 -3.62 4.46 10.32
C HIS A 386 -3.67 5.97 10.04
N SER A 387 -3.51 6.38 8.79
CA SER A 387 -3.51 7.80 8.36
C SER A 387 -4.90 8.41 8.24
N LEU A 388 -5.94 7.56 8.17
CA LEU A 388 -7.32 7.93 7.83
C LEU A 388 -7.40 8.74 6.53
N ASP A 389 -6.52 8.43 5.59
CA ASP A 389 -6.34 9.18 4.35
C ASP A 389 -7.39 8.86 3.29
N VAL A 390 -7.54 9.76 2.30
CA VAL A 390 -8.45 9.59 1.16
C VAL A 390 -8.19 8.30 0.38
N SER A 391 -6.95 7.78 0.42
CA SER A 391 -6.61 6.52 -0.21
C SER A 391 -7.44 5.33 0.31
N ASP A 392 -7.94 5.42 1.55
CA ASP A 392 -8.76 4.41 2.21
C ASP A 392 -10.19 4.92 2.49
N LYS A 393 -10.65 5.90 1.69
CA LYS A 393 -11.92 6.62 1.90
C LYS A 393 -13.12 5.68 2.09
N ASP A 394 -13.20 4.59 1.33
CA ASP A 394 -14.37 3.71 1.33
C ASP A 394 -14.52 2.96 2.67
N TYR A 395 -13.41 2.47 3.24
CA TYR A 395 -13.41 1.85 4.57
C TYR A 395 -13.77 2.84 5.67
N ILE A 396 -13.31 4.08 5.54
CA ILE A 396 -13.64 5.15 6.48
C ILE A 396 -15.13 5.48 6.39
N ILE A 397 -15.68 5.62 5.19
CA ILE A 397 -17.11 5.85 4.97
C ILE A 397 -17.93 4.71 5.57
N ASP A 398 -17.55 3.45 5.31
CA ASP A 398 -18.22 2.27 5.83
C ASP A 398 -18.26 2.26 7.36
N LEU A 399 -17.12 2.45 8.02
CA LEU A 399 -17.04 2.49 9.49
C LEU A 399 -17.92 3.61 10.08
N PHE A 400 -17.81 4.81 9.53
CA PHE A 400 -18.53 5.98 10.04
C PHE A 400 -20.00 6.03 9.58
N SER A 401 -20.46 5.08 8.75
CA SER A 401 -21.88 4.95 8.39
C SER A 401 -22.71 4.22 9.44
N LEU A 402 -22.08 3.44 10.33
CA LEU A 402 -22.78 2.54 11.25
C LEU A 402 -23.71 3.27 12.27
N ASN A 403 -23.48 4.56 12.51
CA ASN A 403 -24.31 5.40 13.40
C ASN A 403 -25.00 6.57 12.66
N ASP A 404 -25.16 6.54 11.33
CA ASP A 404 -25.65 7.70 10.57
C ASP A 404 -27.05 8.18 10.99
N ASP A 405 -27.99 7.26 11.20
CA ASP A 405 -29.39 7.55 11.50
C ASP A 405 -29.78 7.39 12.98
N ILE A 406 -29.18 6.42 13.68
CA ILE A 406 -29.42 6.15 15.10
C ILE A 406 -28.12 5.77 15.82
N ASP A 407 -28.07 5.93 17.14
CA ASP A 407 -26.97 5.42 17.96
C ASP A 407 -27.06 3.89 18.09
N ARG A 408 -26.27 3.15 17.31
CA ARG A 408 -26.16 1.68 17.38
C ARG A 408 -25.14 1.21 18.43
N ASN A 409 -24.71 2.10 19.31
CA ASN A 409 -23.66 1.86 20.28
C ASN A 409 -22.32 1.48 19.61
N VAL A 410 -22.00 2.10 18.48
CA VAL A 410 -20.68 2.03 17.86
C VAL A 410 -19.83 3.18 18.37
N ARG A 411 -18.61 2.90 18.84
CA ARG A 411 -17.65 3.89 19.36
C ARG A 411 -16.32 3.73 18.66
N VAL A 412 -15.66 4.83 18.34
CA VAL A 412 -14.38 4.88 17.63
C VAL A 412 -13.38 5.69 18.46
N THR A 413 -12.25 5.08 18.79
CA THR A 413 -11.10 5.74 19.40
C THR A 413 -9.97 5.78 18.39
N ALA A 414 -9.59 6.98 17.94
CA ALA A 414 -8.45 7.17 17.06
C ALA A 414 -7.21 7.61 17.85
N TYR A 415 -6.11 6.87 17.70
CA TYR A 415 -4.85 7.15 18.39
C TYR A 415 -3.94 8.05 17.56
N TYR A 416 -3.28 9.00 18.23
CA TYR A 416 -2.31 9.90 17.61
C TYR A 416 -0.99 9.97 18.41
N PHE A 417 0.14 10.08 17.71
CA PHE A 417 1.46 10.13 18.35
C PHE A 417 1.84 11.53 18.83
N ASN A 418 1.37 12.59 18.16
CA ASN A 418 1.60 13.99 18.57
C ASN A 418 0.47 14.93 18.10
N LYS A 419 0.53 16.21 18.49
CA LYS A 419 -0.48 17.21 18.11
C LYS A 419 -0.60 17.43 16.59
N PRO A 420 0.51 17.57 15.82
CA PRO A 420 0.44 17.62 14.35
C PRO A 420 -0.27 16.41 13.73
N ALA A 421 0.00 15.20 14.21
CA ALA A 421 -0.65 13.99 13.73
C ALA A 421 -2.16 14.00 14.00
N LYS A 422 -2.57 14.41 15.21
CA LYS A 422 -3.99 14.59 15.53
C LYS A 422 -4.67 15.55 14.56
N PHE A 423 -4.01 16.65 14.23
CA PHE A 423 -4.52 17.65 13.29
C PHE A 423 -4.67 17.05 11.87
N ALA A 424 -3.67 16.29 11.40
CA ALA A 424 -3.74 15.60 10.11
C ALA A 424 -4.90 14.58 10.05
N LEU A 425 -5.04 13.72 11.07
CA LEU A 425 -6.15 12.76 11.16
C LEU A 425 -7.52 13.45 11.08
N LEU A 426 -7.69 14.56 11.81
CA LEU A 426 -8.93 15.32 11.81
C LEU A 426 -9.20 15.96 10.44
N ASN A 427 -8.18 16.53 9.79
CA ASN A 427 -8.33 17.10 8.45
C ASN A 427 -8.74 16.06 7.41
N ASN A 428 -8.13 14.88 7.45
CA ASN A 428 -8.47 13.81 6.52
C ASN A 428 -9.93 13.34 6.73
N LEU A 429 -10.35 13.15 7.99
CA LEU A 429 -11.75 12.84 8.29
C LEU A 429 -12.71 13.93 7.82
N LEU A 430 -12.36 15.20 7.97
CA LEU A 430 -13.17 16.32 7.47
C LEU A 430 -13.26 16.33 5.94
N ALA A 431 -12.18 16.00 5.24
CA ALA A 431 -12.15 15.91 3.79
C ALA A 431 -13.03 14.77 3.26
N ILE A 432 -13.05 13.63 3.97
CA ILE A 432 -13.78 12.42 3.55
C ILE A 432 -15.26 12.46 3.97
N LEU A 433 -15.54 12.79 5.24
CA LEU A 433 -16.89 12.70 5.83
C LEU A 433 -17.65 14.03 5.82
N GLY A 434 -16.95 15.14 5.62
CA GLY A 434 -17.50 16.48 5.75
C GLY A 434 -17.66 16.94 7.21
N LYS A 435 -17.82 18.26 7.36
CA LYS A 435 -17.89 18.93 8.67
C LYS A 435 -19.01 18.41 9.56
N ASP A 436 -20.23 18.32 9.02
CA ASP A 436 -21.42 18.03 9.82
C ASP A 436 -21.37 16.64 10.46
N LYS A 437 -20.90 15.64 9.70
CA LYS A 437 -20.75 14.25 10.17
C LYS A 437 -19.68 14.14 11.25
N VAL A 438 -18.50 14.74 11.05
CA VAL A 438 -17.43 14.73 12.07
C VAL A 438 -17.89 15.43 13.36
N GLU A 439 -18.55 16.58 13.25
CA GLU A 439 -19.09 17.29 14.43
C GLU A 439 -20.13 16.46 15.19
N GLN A 440 -21.05 15.80 14.47
CA GLN A 440 -22.05 14.92 15.08
C GLN A 440 -21.39 13.79 15.87
N TRP A 441 -20.44 13.08 15.27
CA TRP A 441 -19.72 11.97 15.89
C TRP A 441 -18.95 12.41 17.14
N MET A 442 -18.29 13.58 17.09
CA MET A 442 -17.55 14.10 18.25
C MET A 442 -18.48 14.62 19.36
N LYS A 443 -19.55 15.36 19.04
CA LYS A 443 -20.51 15.89 20.02
C LYS A 443 -21.20 14.78 20.80
N ASN A 444 -21.54 13.69 20.11
CA ASN A 444 -22.15 12.51 20.72
C ASN A 444 -21.15 11.59 21.44
N LYS A 445 -19.84 11.93 21.43
CA LYS A 445 -18.75 11.09 21.95
C LYS A 445 -18.66 9.71 21.29
N TRP A 446 -19.14 9.60 20.05
CA TRP A 446 -18.98 8.40 19.23
C TRP A 446 -17.57 8.30 18.65
N LEU A 447 -16.93 9.45 18.36
CA LEU A 447 -15.54 9.55 17.98
C LEU A 447 -14.74 10.29 19.06
N VAL A 448 -13.64 9.68 19.51
CA VAL A 448 -12.69 10.31 20.43
C VAL A 448 -11.25 10.13 19.94
N PHE A 449 -10.41 11.12 20.21
CA PHE A 449 -8.98 11.05 19.93
C PHE A 449 -8.20 10.88 21.22
N LYS A 450 -7.35 9.85 21.32
CA LYS A 450 -6.45 9.61 22.45
C LYS A 450 -4.98 9.61 21.99
N SER A 451 -4.05 9.95 22.87
CA SER A 451 -2.62 9.76 22.57
C SER A 451 -2.32 8.27 22.42
N ASN A 452 -1.34 7.90 21.59
CA ASN A 452 -0.91 6.51 21.42
C ASN A 452 -0.74 5.80 22.78
N PRO A 453 -1.15 4.52 22.88
CA PRO A 453 -0.81 3.68 24.03
C PRO A 453 0.69 3.64 24.25
N GLU A 454 1.10 3.52 25.51
CA GLU A 454 2.50 3.28 25.84
C GLU A 454 2.86 1.84 25.53
N ILE A 455 3.96 1.64 24.79
CA ILE A 455 4.55 0.32 24.57
C ILE A 455 5.75 0.19 25.51
N LYS A 456 5.68 -0.80 26.40
CA LYS A 456 6.75 -1.10 27.35
C LYS A 456 7.60 -2.24 26.79
N PHE A 457 8.90 -2.00 26.69
CA PHE A 457 9.89 -2.99 26.27
C PHE A 457 10.68 -3.44 27.49
N ASN A 458 10.23 -4.51 28.13
CA ASN A 458 10.81 -5.02 29.37
C ASN A 458 11.82 -6.14 29.08
N GLU A 459 12.83 -6.28 29.93
CA GLU A 459 13.74 -7.44 29.86
C GLU A 459 12.96 -8.75 29.93
N MET A 460 13.29 -9.73 29.08
CA MET A 460 12.69 -11.06 29.19
C MET A 460 13.16 -11.71 30.49
N ILE A 461 12.25 -11.89 31.46
CA ILE A 461 12.56 -12.61 32.68
C ILE A 461 12.79 -14.08 32.30
N SER A 462 14.02 -14.56 32.45
CA SER A 462 14.31 -15.99 32.39
C SER A 462 13.60 -16.66 33.58
N GLU A 463 12.65 -17.57 33.30
CA GLU A 463 12.06 -18.49 34.30
C GLU A 463 13.07 -19.55 34.77
N LYS A 464 14.30 -19.14 35.10
CA LYS A 464 15.30 -19.96 35.78
C LYS A 464 15.72 -19.31 37.11
N THR A 465 14.76 -18.81 37.88
CA THR A 465 14.89 -18.61 39.34
C THR A 465 13.52 -18.27 39.93
N ALA A 466 12.64 -19.28 39.99
CA ALA A 466 11.46 -19.27 40.87
C ALA A 466 11.44 -20.58 41.65
#